data_AF-A0A7G8EX70-F1
#
_entry.id   AF-A0A7G8EX70-F1
#
_cell.length_a   1.000
_cell.length_b   1.000
_cell.length_c   1.000
_cell.angle_alpha   90.00
_cell.angle_beta   90.00
_cell.angle_gamma   90.00
#
_symmetry.space_group_name_H-M   'P 1'
#
loop_
_entity.id
_entity.type
_entity.pdbx_description
1 polymer ?
#
loop_
_entity_poly.entity_id
_entity_poly.type
_entity_poly.pdbx_seq_one_letter_code
_entity_poly.pdbx_strand_id
1 'polypeptide(L)'
;MLVPSTAMRLAIVASLAGLIAPVAQAQEPATKTFERRNVPLSWIFNEWRRNGNDANTYLCVCDQDRCDTRPGWPFRSFGTGEAIPVLGEWNLNQARREGFLCARR
;
A
#
# COMPACT_ATOMS: atom_id res chain seq x y z
N MET A 1 -43.89 46.67 -33.86
CA MET A 1 -45.15 46.71 -33.09
C MET A 1 -45.18 45.50 -32.16
N LEU A 2 -45.34 45.77 -30.87
CA LEU A 2 -45.83 44.91 -29.77
C LEU A 2 -45.20 43.52 -29.49
N VAL A 3 -44.66 43.45 -28.27
CA VAL A 3 -44.21 42.31 -27.47
C VAL A 3 -45.37 41.35 -27.16
N PRO A 4 -45.08 40.09 -26.81
CA PRO A 4 -45.71 39.57 -25.59
C PRO A 4 -44.72 38.95 -24.60
N SER A 5 -44.86 39.42 -23.36
CA SER A 5 -44.31 38.85 -22.15
C SER A 5 -44.79 37.42 -21.96
N THR A 6 -43.91 36.53 -21.51
CA THR A 6 -44.32 35.38 -20.70
C THR A 6 -43.20 35.07 -19.71
N ALA A 7 -43.37 35.58 -18.49
CA ALA A 7 -42.75 35.02 -17.31
C ALA A 7 -43.39 33.65 -17.06
N MET A 8 -42.59 32.59 -17.02
CA MET A 8 -43.05 31.28 -16.57
C MET A 8 -42.05 30.73 -15.55
N ARG A 9 -42.56 30.62 -14.32
CA ARG A 9 -41.92 29.98 -13.17
C ARG A 9 -41.83 28.46 -13.38
N LEU A 10 -41.06 27.84 -12.48
CA LEU A 10 -40.87 26.41 -12.16
C LEU A 10 -39.65 25.73 -12.79
N ALA A 11 -38.69 25.42 -11.93
CA ALA A 11 -38.16 24.05 -11.77
C ALA A 11 -37.43 24.00 -10.41
N ILE A 12 -38.13 23.53 -9.37
CA ILE A 12 -37.91 22.21 -8.77
C ILE A 12 -36.55 22.13 -8.07
N VAL A 13 -36.62 22.24 -6.75
CA VAL A 13 -35.57 21.91 -5.78
C VAL A 13 -35.24 20.43 -5.95
N ALA A 14 -34.13 20.13 -6.63
CA ALA A 14 -33.55 18.79 -6.61
C ALA A 14 -32.63 18.68 -5.39
N SER A 15 -33.19 18.19 -4.29
CA SER A 15 -32.47 17.79 -3.09
C SER A 15 -31.48 16.66 -3.43
N LEU A 16 -30.26 17.03 -3.82
CA LEU A 16 -29.12 16.11 -3.86
C LEU A 16 -28.62 15.86 -2.42
N ALA A 17 -29.46 15.23 -1.59
CA ALA A 17 -29.00 14.51 -0.41
C ALA A 17 -28.52 13.11 -0.86
N GLY A 18 -27.56 13.11 -1.78
CA GLY A 18 -26.84 11.90 -2.16
C GLY A 18 -25.92 11.54 -1.02
N LEU A 19 -26.22 10.43 -0.37
CA LEU A 19 -25.44 9.75 0.65
C LEU A 19 -23.94 9.83 0.33
N ILE A 20 -23.23 10.73 1.00
CA ILE A 20 -21.78 10.71 1.05
C ILE A 20 -21.43 9.55 1.97
N ALA A 21 -21.51 8.33 1.44
CA ALA A 21 -20.83 7.20 2.06
C ALA A 21 -19.35 7.58 2.17
N PRO A 22 -18.68 7.35 3.32
CA PRO A 22 -17.27 7.60 3.43
C PRO A 22 -16.51 6.57 2.59
N VAL A 23 -16.35 6.85 1.30
CA VAL A 23 -15.32 6.23 0.46
C VAL A 23 -14.00 6.81 0.91
N ALA A 24 -13.42 6.23 1.96
CA ALA A 24 -11.98 6.12 2.18
C ALA A 24 -11.70 5.65 3.61
N GLN A 25 -12.15 4.45 3.98
CA GLN A 25 -11.10 3.55 4.46
C GLN A 25 -10.27 3.23 3.22
N ALA A 26 -9.36 4.14 2.88
CA ALA A 26 -8.17 3.77 2.15
C ALA A 26 -7.52 2.72 3.05
N GLN A 27 -7.88 1.45 2.81
CA GLN A 27 -7.03 0.34 3.17
C GLN A 27 -5.70 0.74 2.55
N GLU A 28 -4.81 1.26 3.38
CA GLU A 28 -3.45 1.43 2.97
C GLU A 28 -3.06 0.10 2.33
N PRO A 29 -2.48 0.14 1.11
CA PRO A 29 -1.94 -1.09 0.55
C PRO A 29 -1.07 -1.70 1.64
N ALA A 30 -1.17 -3.01 1.87
CA ALA A 30 -0.66 -3.65 3.09
C ALA A 30 0.81 -3.29 3.35
N THR A 31 1.49 -2.90 2.27
CA THR A 31 2.79 -2.24 2.27
C THR A 31 2.88 -1.07 3.27
N LYS A 32 2.23 0.07 3.09
CA LYS A 32 2.39 1.23 4.02
C LYS A 32 2.06 0.91 5.49
N THR A 33 1.22 -0.08 5.73
CA THR A 33 0.93 -0.53 7.09
C THR A 33 2.14 -1.22 7.76
N PHE A 34 2.97 -1.94 7.01
CA PHE A 34 4.16 -2.63 7.55
C PHE A 34 5.27 -1.68 8.00
N GLU A 35 5.30 -0.46 7.44
CA GLU A 35 6.17 0.63 7.91
C GLU A 35 5.91 0.96 9.38
N ARG A 36 4.63 0.94 9.78
CA ARG A 36 4.19 1.40 11.11
C ARG A 36 3.94 0.30 12.13
N ARG A 37 3.72 -0.94 11.68
CA ARG A 37 3.49 -2.09 12.58
C ARG A 37 3.98 -3.38 11.96
N ASN A 38 4.30 -4.36 12.80
CA ASN A 38 4.60 -5.70 12.35
C ASN A 38 3.30 -6.34 11.84
N VAL A 39 3.27 -6.70 10.55
CA VAL A 39 2.13 -7.39 9.95
C VAL A 39 2.54 -8.81 9.57
N PRO A 40 1.66 -9.82 9.68
CA PRO A 40 2.01 -11.18 9.28
C PRO A 40 2.53 -11.23 7.84
N LEU A 41 3.75 -11.73 7.66
CA LEU A 41 4.39 -11.80 6.34
C LEU A 41 3.56 -12.60 5.33
N SER A 42 2.84 -13.62 5.81
CA SER A 42 1.89 -14.40 5.02
C SER A 42 0.81 -13.53 4.34
N TRP A 43 0.37 -12.45 4.99
CA TRP A 43 -0.60 -11.52 4.41
C TRP A 43 0.01 -10.75 3.23
N ILE A 44 1.23 -10.23 3.39
CA ILE A 44 1.96 -9.49 2.35
C ILE A 44 2.19 -10.39 1.13
N PHE A 45 2.67 -11.61 1.34
CA PHE A 45 2.87 -12.54 0.23
C PHE A 45 1.55 -12.93 -0.47
N ASN A 46 0.46 -13.06 0.28
CA ASN A 46 -0.86 -13.34 -0.30
C ASN A 46 -1.39 -12.15 -1.10
N GLU A 47 -1.18 -10.92 -0.64
CA GLU A 47 -1.51 -9.71 -1.38
C GLU A 47 -0.72 -9.65 -2.70
N TRP A 48 0.60 -9.85 -2.66
CA TRP A 48 1.43 -9.86 -3.87
C TRP A 48 0.91 -10.85 -4.91
N ARG A 49 0.57 -12.08 -4.49
CA ARG A 49 -0.01 -13.10 -5.37
C ARG A 49 -1.37 -12.69 -5.93
N ARG A 50 -2.26 -12.13 -5.10
CA ARG A 50 -3.59 -11.66 -5.54
C ARG A 50 -3.48 -10.51 -6.55
N ASN A 51 -2.44 -9.69 -6.42
CA ASN A 51 -2.15 -8.59 -7.34
C ASN A 51 -1.38 -9.04 -8.59
N GLY A 52 -1.20 -10.34 -8.80
CA GLY A 52 -0.54 -10.88 -9.99
C GLY A 52 0.99 -10.70 -10.01
N ASN A 53 1.62 -10.44 -8.88
CA ASN A 53 3.09 -10.43 -8.81
C ASN A 53 3.60 -11.87 -8.78
N ASP A 54 4.23 -12.30 -9.87
CA ASP A 54 4.74 -13.65 -10.11
C ASP A 54 6.26 -13.77 -9.94
N ALA A 55 6.95 -12.67 -9.63
CA ALA A 55 8.37 -12.68 -9.30
C ALA A 55 8.68 -13.57 -8.08
N ASN A 56 9.92 -14.07 -8.01
CA ASN A 56 10.36 -14.90 -6.90
C ASN A 56 10.21 -14.17 -5.56
N THR A 57 9.69 -14.84 -4.54
CA THR A 57 9.59 -14.28 -3.19
C THR A 57 10.68 -14.80 -2.29
N TYR A 58 11.18 -13.94 -1.43
CA TYR A 58 12.24 -14.24 -0.48
C TYR A 58 11.82 -13.82 0.92
N LEU A 59 12.34 -14.54 1.91
CA LEU A 59 12.33 -14.13 3.31
C LEU A 59 13.74 -13.70 3.67
N CYS A 60 13.88 -12.47 4.14
CA CYS A 60 15.16 -11.87 4.50
C CYS A 60 15.16 -11.56 5.99
N VAL A 61 16.21 -11.96 6.72
CA VAL A 61 16.40 -11.70 8.15
C VAL A 61 17.60 -10.77 8.34
N CYS A 62 17.48 -9.79 9.24
CA CYS A 62 18.59 -8.89 9.53
C CYS A 62 19.70 -9.65 10.26
N ASP A 63 20.90 -9.67 9.68
CA ASP A 63 22.07 -10.41 10.21
C ASP A 63 23.11 -9.47 10.86
N GLN A 64 22.69 -8.25 11.13
CA GLN A 64 23.48 -7.23 11.81
C GLN A 64 22.74 -6.76 13.05
N ASP A 65 23.39 -5.96 13.90
CA ASP A 65 22.74 -5.31 15.04
C ASP A 65 21.56 -4.43 14.59
N ARG A 66 21.69 -3.82 13.41
CA ARG A 66 20.65 -2.99 12.81
C ARG A 66 20.72 -2.99 11.28
N CYS A 67 19.59 -3.22 10.64
CA CYS A 67 19.40 -3.02 9.20
C CYS A 67 18.39 -1.89 8.99
N ASP A 68 18.72 -0.88 8.18
CA ASP A 68 17.84 0.26 7.90
C ASP A 68 17.52 0.33 6.41
N THR A 69 16.27 0.10 6.06
CA THR A 69 15.86 0.05 4.65
C THR A 69 15.42 1.41 4.13
N ARG A 70 15.41 2.48 4.95
CA ARG A 70 14.94 3.80 4.52
C ARG A 70 15.90 4.46 3.53
N PRO A 71 15.39 5.13 2.47
CA PRO A 71 13.98 5.42 2.20
C PRO A 71 13.29 4.36 1.32
N GLY A 72 13.87 3.17 1.15
CA GLY A 72 13.26 2.05 0.43
C GLY A 72 12.24 1.29 1.28
N TRP A 73 11.35 0.57 0.61
CA TRP A 73 10.46 -0.40 1.25
C TRP A 73 11.27 -1.37 2.12
N PRO A 74 10.86 -1.69 3.37
CA PRO A 74 9.65 -1.29 4.10
C PRO A 74 9.72 -0.01 4.95
N PHE A 75 10.60 0.91 4.62
CA PHE A 75 10.70 2.25 5.20
C PHE A 75 10.97 2.28 6.72
N ARG A 76 11.71 1.30 7.24
CA ARG A 76 12.01 1.24 8.68
C ARG A 76 13.35 0.56 8.99
N SER A 77 13.72 0.62 10.26
CA SER A 77 14.85 -0.15 10.80
C SER A 77 14.40 -1.45 11.45
N PHE A 78 15.30 -2.42 11.45
CA PHE A 78 15.13 -3.79 11.95
C PHE A 78 16.29 -4.14 12.87
N GLY A 79 16.00 -4.81 13.98
CA GLY A 79 17.00 -5.46 14.83
C GLY A 79 17.39 -6.85 14.31
N THR A 80 18.44 -7.42 14.88
CA THR A 80 18.93 -8.76 14.52
C THR A 80 17.82 -9.80 14.57
N GLY A 81 17.72 -10.62 13.51
CA GLY A 81 16.73 -11.68 13.37
C GLY A 81 15.33 -11.22 12.95
N GLU A 82 15.02 -9.92 12.95
CA GLU A 82 13.76 -9.43 12.40
C GLU A 82 13.73 -9.62 10.88
N ALA A 83 12.54 -9.96 10.36
CA ALA A 83 12.38 -10.42 9.00
C ALA A 83 11.53 -9.48 8.14
N ILE A 84 11.90 -9.38 6.86
CA ILE A 84 11.16 -8.66 5.83
C ILE A 84 10.77 -9.60 4.67
N PRO A 85 9.61 -9.37 4.04
CA PRO A 85 9.28 -10.03 2.79
C PRO A 85 9.95 -9.27 1.64
N VAL A 86 10.48 -10.00 0.67
CA VAL A 86 11.15 -9.42 -0.50
C VAL A 86 10.63 -10.03 -1.80
N LEU A 87 10.39 -9.18 -2.81
CA LEU A 87 9.83 -9.56 -4.10
C LEU A 87 10.83 -9.31 -5.23
N GLY A 88 11.24 -10.37 -5.93
CA GLY A 88 12.15 -10.30 -7.07
C GLY A 88 13.63 -10.10 -6.68
N GLU A 89 14.49 -10.34 -7.67
CA GLU A 89 15.94 -10.41 -7.52
C GLU A 89 16.56 -9.05 -7.23
N TRP A 90 15.98 -7.98 -7.78
CA TRP A 90 16.48 -6.64 -7.53
C TRP A 90 16.33 -6.27 -6.05
N ASN A 91 15.15 -6.46 -5.47
CA ASN A 91 14.90 -6.18 -4.05
C ASN A 91 15.70 -7.15 -3.16
N LEU A 92 15.88 -8.41 -3.56
CA LEU A 92 16.77 -9.36 -2.89
C LEU A 92 18.19 -8.80 -2.77
N ASN A 93 18.73 -8.29 -3.88
CA ASN A 93 20.08 -7.76 -3.89
C ASN A 93 20.20 -6.46 -3.10
N GLN A 94 19.14 -5.63 -3.03
CA GLN A 94 19.11 -4.47 -2.14
C GLN A 94 19.12 -4.89 -0.67
N ALA A 95 18.23 -5.79 -0.26
CA ALA A 95 18.18 -6.28 1.11
C ALA A 95 19.53 -6.87 1.56
N ARG A 96 20.21 -7.63 0.69
CA ARG A 96 21.56 -8.14 0.98
C ARG A 96 22.59 -7.03 1.20
N ARG A 97 22.54 -5.94 0.43
CA ARG A 97 23.40 -4.77 0.64
C ARG A 97 23.10 -4.05 1.95
N GLU A 98 21.85 -4.10 2.41
CA GLU A 98 21.39 -3.51 3.67
C GLU A 98 21.63 -4.41 4.90
N GLY A 99 22.34 -5.53 4.72
CA GLY A 99 22.75 -6.40 5.84
C GLY A 99 21.81 -7.58 6.12
N PHE A 100 20.88 -7.88 5.20
CA PHE A 100 19.99 -9.02 5.37
C PHE A 100 20.54 -10.32 4.75
N LEU A 101 20.34 -11.43 5.45
CA LEU A 101 20.46 -12.79 4.90
C LEU A 101 19.11 -13.24 4.35
N CYS A 102 19.09 -13.72 3.12
CA CYS A 102 17.85 -14.01 2.41
C CYS A 102 17.81 -15.45 1.87
N ALA A 103 16.66 -16.10 2.04
CA ALA A 103 16.34 -17.40 1.45
C ALA A 103 15.08 -17.32 0.59
N ARG A 104 15.04 -18.13 -0.47
CA ARG A 104 13.84 -18.27 -1.32
C ARG A 104 12.72 -18.91 -0.50
N ARG A 105 11.51 -18.38 -0.63
CA ARG A 105 10.29 -18.86 0.02
C ARG A 105 9.44 -19.70 -0.92
#